data_AF-A0A4U1JIF2-F1
#
_entry.id   AF-A0A4U1JIF2-F1
#
_cell.length_a   1.000
_cell.length_b   1.000
_cell.length_c   1.000
_cell.angle_alpha   90.00
_cell.angle_beta   90.00
_cell.angle_gamma   90.00
#
_symmetry.space_group_name_H-M   'P 1'
#
loop_
_entity.id
_entity.type
_entity.pdbx_description
1 polymer ?
#
loop_
_entity_poly.entity_id
_entity_poly.type
_entity_poly.pdbx_seq_one_letter_code
_entity_poly.pdbx_strand_id
1 'polypeptide(L)'
;MNEEIAFRVFEYHNLTALAAADEARGSRGTPLPIESVVIVLSGREEPWPTHAAYRTSPAQAPFCGVRFRIEPVYQRTVAELEGRGSPFWMIFAPLAVDADARNLEAVLEDLRARTNERDFAELGAAMVALAGADKRQRRLADVVHSCLSREIVMQNRIYREGKAMGIEEGVVQGQLAVFARQVERRLRRPLRTDEQEQLAEHLRVDGPDVVADAIFDLESRELWRSLLAPRTPTQ
;
A
#
# COMPACT_ATOMS: atom_id res chain seq x y z
N MET A 1 -5.04 -14.34 -19.80
CA MET A 1 -4.75 -13.19 -18.90
C MET A 1 -5.87 -12.19 -19.08
N ASN A 2 -6.42 -11.64 -17.98
CA ASN A 2 -7.42 -10.57 -18.05
C ASN A 2 -6.78 -9.31 -18.67
N GLU A 3 -7.38 -8.74 -19.71
CA GLU A 3 -6.92 -7.52 -20.38
C GLU A 3 -6.79 -6.34 -19.40
N GLU A 4 -7.63 -6.30 -18.38
CA GLU A 4 -7.56 -5.32 -17.30
C GLU A 4 -6.23 -5.36 -16.56
N ILE A 5 -5.70 -6.56 -16.25
CA ILE A 5 -4.40 -6.69 -15.56
C ILE A 5 -3.27 -6.22 -16.48
N ALA A 6 -3.33 -6.54 -17.77
CA ALA A 6 -2.34 -6.08 -18.74
C ALA A 6 -2.35 -4.54 -18.83
N PHE A 7 -3.53 -3.94 -18.84
CA PHE A 7 -3.69 -2.49 -18.80
C PHE A 7 -3.15 -1.88 -17.50
N ARG A 8 -3.46 -2.46 -16.34
CA ARG A 8 -2.90 -2.00 -15.05
C ARG A 8 -1.38 -2.05 -15.02
N VAL A 9 -0.78 -3.12 -15.55
CA VAL A 9 0.69 -3.23 -15.66
C VAL A 9 1.26 -2.11 -16.53
N PHE A 10 0.60 -1.78 -17.63
CA PHE A 10 0.94 -0.63 -18.46
C PHE A 10 0.79 0.69 -17.67
N GLU A 11 -0.31 0.91 -16.95
CA GLU A 11 -0.50 2.12 -16.14
C GLU A 11 0.62 2.29 -15.11
N TYR A 12 0.92 1.26 -14.31
CA TYR A 12 1.99 1.32 -13.31
C TYR A 12 3.34 1.59 -13.94
N HIS A 13 3.66 0.95 -15.07
CA HIS A 13 4.91 1.21 -15.79
C HIS A 13 5.04 2.69 -16.20
N ASN A 14 3.98 3.29 -16.73
CA ASN A 14 3.98 4.70 -17.10
C ASN A 14 4.06 5.62 -15.87
N LEU A 15 3.32 5.32 -14.80
CA LEU A 15 3.35 6.10 -13.56
C LEU A 15 4.75 6.09 -12.93
N THR A 16 5.43 4.94 -12.90
CA THR A 16 6.82 4.86 -12.42
C THR A 16 7.76 5.69 -13.29
N ALA A 17 7.61 5.65 -14.62
CA ALA A 17 8.42 6.47 -15.52
C ALA A 17 8.18 7.98 -15.32
N LEU A 18 6.92 8.38 -15.11
CA LEU A 18 6.56 9.76 -14.82
C LEU A 18 7.11 10.22 -13.47
N ALA A 19 6.99 9.40 -12.42
CA ALA A 19 7.54 9.70 -11.10
C ALA A 19 9.07 9.87 -11.14
N ALA A 20 9.78 8.95 -11.82
CA ALA A 20 11.23 9.06 -12.00
C ALA A 20 11.62 10.33 -12.77
N ALA A 21 10.81 10.73 -13.76
CA ALA A 21 11.04 11.96 -14.51
C ALA A 21 10.81 13.22 -13.66
N ASP A 22 9.82 13.21 -12.78
CA ASP A 22 9.52 14.31 -11.88
C ASP A 22 10.63 14.52 -10.83
N GLU A 23 11.09 13.42 -10.20
CA GLU A 23 12.21 13.44 -9.25
C GLU A 23 13.50 13.97 -9.90
N ALA A 24 13.76 13.57 -11.15
CA ALA A 24 14.89 14.08 -11.92
C ALA A 24 14.78 15.60 -12.19
N ARG A 25 13.58 16.10 -12.49
CA ARG A 25 13.36 17.55 -12.68
C ARG A 25 13.62 18.33 -11.40
N GLY A 26 13.13 17.84 -10.26
CA GLY A 26 13.36 18.44 -8.95
C GLY A 26 14.85 18.50 -8.57
N SER A 27 15.61 17.48 -8.96
CA SER A 27 17.06 17.38 -8.72
C SER A 27 17.94 17.97 -9.85
N ARG A 28 17.35 18.54 -10.91
CA ARG A 28 18.03 19.01 -12.14
C ARG A 28 18.88 17.93 -12.83
N GLY A 29 18.51 16.67 -12.67
CA GLY A 29 19.17 15.52 -13.29
C GLY A 29 18.43 15.00 -14.53
N THR A 30 19.00 13.96 -15.13
CA THR A 30 18.34 13.14 -16.16
C THR A 30 17.61 11.98 -15.47
N PRO A 31 16.40 11.60 -15.90
CA PRO A 31 15.72 10.43 -15.35
C PRO A 31 16.60 9.20 -15.49
N LEU A 32 16.83 8.48 -14.40
CA LEU A 32 17.59 7.23 -14.45
C LEU A 32 16.79 6.17 -15.22
N PRO A 33 17.44 5.34 -16.04
CA PRO A 33 16.78 4.22 -16.69
C PRO A 33 16.16 3.27 -15.65
N ILE A 34 14.88 2.92 -15.86
CA ILE A 34 14.20 1.91 -15.06
C ILE A 34 14.54 0.54 -15.65
N GLU A 35 15.30 -0.27 -14.91
CA GLU A 35 15.63 -1.63 -15.35
C GLU A 35 14.43 -2.58 -15.24
N SER A 36 13.63 -2.45 -14.17
CA SER A 36 12.44 -3.27 -13.98
C SER A 36 11.40 -2.60 -13.08
N VAL A 37 10.14 -3.00 -13.25
CA VAL A 37 9.01 -2.67 -12.37
C VAL A 37 8.40 -3.98 -11.89
N VAL A 38 8.31 -4.16 -10.56
CA VAL A 38 7.71 -5.35 -9.95
C VAL A 38 6.31 -5.00 -9.47
N ILE A 39 5.32 -5.77 -9.90
CA ILE A 39 3.92 -5.57 -9.54
C ILE A 39 3.43 -6.85 -8.86
N VAL A 40 3.01 -6.73 -7.61
CA VAL A 40 2.45 -7.86 -6.84
C VAL A 40 0.96 -7.95 -7.15
N LEU A 41 0.58 -8.97 -7.90
CA LEU A 41 -0.81 -9.29 -8.14
C LEU A 41 -1.36 -10.17 -7.03
N SER A 42 -2.65 -10.04 -6.76
CA SER A 42 -3.29 -10.94 -5.81
C SER A 42 -3.27 -12.38 -6.33
N GLY A 43 -2.93 -13.33 -5.45
CA GLY A 43 -2.78 -14.73 -5.82
C GLY A 43 -4.02 -15.34 -6.46
N ARG A 44 -3.80 -16.16 -7.48
CA ARG A 44 -4.81 -17.02 -8.12
C ARG A 44 -4.33 -18.46 -8.08
N GLU A 45 -5.24 -19.38 -7.80
CA GLU A 45 -4.93 -20.81 -7.78
C GLU A 45 -4.66 -21.33 -9.20
N GLU A 46 -5.42 -20.86 -10.18
CA GLU A 46 -5.19 -21.21 -11.58
C GLU A 46 -3.91 -20.57 -12.14
N PRO A 47 -3.11 -21.31 -12.94
CA PRO A 47 -1.87 -20.83 -13.54
C PRO A 47 -2.02 -19.56 -14.36
N TRP A 48 -1.02 -18.68 -14.27
CA TRP A 48 -0.81 -17.58 -15.20
C TRP A 48 0.08 -18.03 -16.37
N PRO A 49 -0.07 -17.46 -17.58
CA PRO A 49 0.98 -17.56 -18.59
C PRO A 49 2.29 -16.99 -18.03
N THR A 50 3.43 -17.51 -18.48
CA THR A 50 4.75 -17.03 -18.00
C THR A 50 5.10 -15.64 -18.53
N HIS A 51 4.51 -15.25 -19.67
CA HIS A 51 4.74 -13.97 -20.33
C HIS A 51 3.43 -13.39 -20.84
N ALA A 52 3.43 -12.08 -20.94
CA ALA A 52 2.26 -11.31 -21.27
C ALA A 52 2.66 -9.96 -21.87
N ALA A 53 1.70 -9.31 -22.53
CA ALA A 53 1.92 -7.99 -23.09
C ALA A 53 0.61 -7.18 -23.09
N TYR A 54 0.76 -5.87 -22.97
CA TYR A 54 -0.28 -4.91 -23.31
C TYR A 54 0.19 -4.09 -24.50
N ARG A 55 -0.59 -4.10 -25.59
CA ARG A 55 -0.25 -3.42 -26.85
C ARG A 55 -1.12 -2.16 -26.97
N THR A 56 -0.49 -1.02 -27.24
CA THR A 56 -1.17 0.26 -27.53
C THR A 56 -1.24 0.55 -29.04
N SER A 57 -0.34 -0.05 -29.81
CA SER A 57 -0.35 0.00 -31.29
C SER A 57 -1.45 -0.85 -31.92
N PRO A 58 -1.93 -0.51 -33.14
CA PRO A 58 -2.75 -1.42 -33.94
C PRO A 58 -2.05 -2.76 -34.20
N ALA A 59 -2.83 -3.83 -34.41
CA ALA A 59 -2.30 -5.19 -34.58
C ALA A 59 -1.31 -5.33 -35.76
N GLN A 60 -1.51 -4.57 -36.83
CA GLN A 60 -0.67 -4.60 -38.03
C GLN A 60 0.58 -3.72 -37.94
N ALA A 61 0.68 -2.86 -36.92
CA ALA A 61 1.82 -1.98 -36.73
C ALA A 61 2.93 -2.65 -35.89
N PRO A 62 4.18 -2.15 -35.97
CA PRO A 62 5.24 -2.54 -35.03
C PRO A 62 4.77 -2.43 -33.58
N PHE A 63 5.25 -3.33 -32.73
CA PHE A 63 4.81 -3.39 -31.34
C PHE A 63 5.19 -2.11 -30.59
N CYS A 64 4.16 -1.39 -30.13
CA CYS A 64 4.24 -0.38 -29.09
C CYS A 64 3.37 -0.83 -27.91
N GLY A 65 3.93 -0.75 -26.71
CA GLY A 65 3.30 -1.22 -25.48
C GLY A 65 4.32 -1.78 -24.47
N VAL A 66 3.84 -2.55 -23.49
CA VAL A 66 4.66 -3.15 -22.43
C VAL A 66 4.60 -4.68 -22.55
N ARG A 67 5.77 -5.33 -22.46
CA ARG A 67 5.91 -6.78 -22.31
C ARG A 67 6.39 -7.07 -20.90
N PHE A 68 5.87 -8.13 -20.29
CA PHE A 68 6.20 -8.47 -18.93
C PHE A 68 6.24 -9.98 -18.71
N ARG A 69 7.05 -10.38 -17.74
CA ARG A 69 7.14 -11.76 -17.24
C ARG A 69 6.30 -11.87 -15.98
N ILE A 70 5.55 -12.96 -15.85
CA ILE A 70 4.76 -13.27 -14.67
C ILE A 70 5.46 -14.38 -13.90
N GLU A 71 5.75 -14.13 -12.63
CA GLU A 71 6.33 -15.10 -11.71
C GLU A 71 5.22 -15.60 -10.77
N PRO A 72 4.75 -16.86 -10.91
CA PRO A 72 3.60 -17.38 -10.17
C PRO A 72 4.00 -17.82 -8.76
N VAL A 73 4.48 -16.89 -7.95
CA VAL A 73 4.95 -17.13 -6.58
C VAL A 73 3.93 -17.90 -5.74
N TYR A 74 2.63 -17.57 -5.86
CA TYR A 74 1.53 -18.22 -5.13
C TYR A 74 1.36 -19.72 -5.40
N GLN A 75 1.98 -20.21 -6.48
CA GLN A 75 1.89 -21.58 -6.96
C GLN A 75 3.20 -22.34 -6.74
N ARG A 76 4.20 -21.68 -6.13
CA ARG A 76 5.49 -22.30 -5.82
C ARG A 76 5.57 -22.74 -4.38
N THR A 77 6.40 -23.76 -4.14
CA THR A 77 6.81 -24.14 -2.80
C THR A 77 7.92 -23.24 -2.28
N VAL A 78 8.13 -23.24 -0.96
CA VAL A 78 9.28 -22.55 -0.34
C VAL A 78 10.61 -23.05 -0.92
N ALA A 79 10.74 -24.36 -1.14
CA ALA A 79 11.94 -24.95 -1.73
C ALA A 79 12.19 -24.48 -3.18
N GLU A 80 11.14 -24.33 -3.99
CA GLU A 80 11.27 -23.78 -5.35
C GLU A 80 11.66 -22.30 -5.36
N LEU A 81 11.26 -21.52 -4.34
CA LEU A 81 11.70 -20.14 -4.15
C LEU A 81 13.17 -20.10 -3.72
N GLU A 82 13.59 -20.96 -2.79
CA GLU A 82 15.01 -21.05 -2.37
C GLU A 82 15.92 -21.44 -3.55
N GLY A 83 15.48 -22.38 -4.39
CA GLY A 83 16.20 -22.82 -5.58
C GLY A 83 16.46 -21.72 -6.62
N ARG A 84 15.87 -20.53 -6.47
CA ARG A 84 16.18 -19.35 -7.30
C ARG A 84 17.50 -18.67 -6.94
N GLY A 85 18.12 -19.05 -5.83
CA GLY A 85 19.52 -18.70 -5.52
C GLY A 85 19.76 -17.28 -5.01
N SER A 86 18.72 -16.49 -4.73
CA SER A 86 18.84 -15.18 -4.10
C SER A 86 17.95 -15.07 -2.85
N PRO A 87 18.48 -14.57 -1.72
CA PRO A 87 17.69 -14.32 -0.50
C PRO A 87 16.45 -13.45 -0.75
N PHE A 88 16.49 -12.60 -1.77
CA PHE A 88 15.35 -11.77 -2.17
C PHE A 88 14.11 -12.60 -2.50
N TRP A 89 14.25 -13.81 -3.07
CA TRP A 89 13.10 -14.65 -3.36
C TRP A 89 12.38 -15.15 -2.10
N MET A 90 13.06 -15.14 -0.96
CA MET A 90 12.48 -15.62 0.29
C MET A 90 11.50 -14.64 0.91
N ILE A 91 11.50 -13.35 0.54
CA ILE A 91 10.45 -12.41 0.99
C ILE A 91 9.05 -12.90 0.61
N PHE A 92 8.97 -13.70 -0.45
CA PHE A 92 7.75 -14.28 -0.97
C PHE A 92 7.34 -15.60 -0.31
N ALA A 93 8.15 -16.16 0.58
CA ALA A 93 7.87 -17.42 1.26
C ALA A 93 6.47 -17.48 1.91
N PRO A 94 5.90 -16.40 2.51
CA PRO A 94 4.54 -16.45 3.06
C PRO A 94 3.46 -16.73 2.01
N LEU A 95 3.73 -16.43 0.75
CA LEU A 95 2.77 -16.61 -0.35
C LEU A 95 2.87 -18.01 -0.98
N ALA A 96 3.94 -18.76 -0.69
CA ALA A 96 4.16 -20.10 -1.20
C ALA A 96 2.98 -21.03 -0.86
N VAL A 97 2.76 -22.04 -1.71
CA VAL A 97 1.63 -22.97 -1.60
C VAL A 97 1.70 -23.82 -0.33
N ASP A 98 2.91 -24.14 0.12
CA ASP A 98 3.22 -24.93 1.31
C ASP A 98 3.70 -24.05 2.49
N ALA A 99 3.46 -22.73 2.42
CA ALA A 99 3.81 -21.85 3.52
C ALA A 99 2.98 -22.16 4.77
N ASP A 100 3.67 -22.48 5.85
CA ASP A 100 3.15 -22.62 7.20
C ASP A 100 4.09 -21.95 8.20
N ALA A 101 3.71 -21.94 9.48
CA ALA A 101 4.49 -21.28 10.53
C ALA A 101 5.90 -21.86 10.65
N ARG A 102 6.02 -23.19 10.63
CA ARG A 102 7.30 -23.90 10.81
C ARG A 102 8.25 -23.63 9.65
N ASN A 103 7.75 -23.67 8.42
CA ASN A 103 8.52 -23.37 7.23
C ASN A 103 8.99 -21.92 7.24
N LEU A 104 8.15 -20.96 7.65
CA LEU A 104 8.55 -19.56 7.75
C LEU A 104 9.57 -19.29 8.85
N GLU A 105 9.46 -19.95 10.00
CA GLU A 105 10.48 -19.87 11.05
C GLU A 105 11.84 -20.32 10.52
N ALA A 106 11.89 -21.48 9.85
CA ALA A 106 13.11 -22.00 9.25
C ALA A 106 13.69 -21.04 8.18
N VAL A 107 12.84 -20.46 7.33
CA VAL A 107 13.25 -19.46 6.33
C VAL A 107 13.85 -18.22 7.00
N LEU A 108 13.24 -17.73 8.08
CA LEU A 108 13.72 -16.54 8.79
C LEU A 108 15.02 -16.80 9.54
N GLU A 109 15.20 -17.99 10.12
CA GLU A 109 16.48 -18.40 10.71
C GLU A 109 17.59 -18.48 9.66
N ASP A 110 17.30 -19.08 8.50
CA ASP A 110 18.26 -19.19 7.40
C ASP A 110 18.63 -17.80 6.82
N LEU A 111 17.64 -16.92 6.62
CA LEU A 111 17.88 -15.55 6.19
C LEU A 111 18.75 -14.80 7.20
N ARG A 112 18.49 -14.94 8.50
CA ARG A 112 19.31 -14.33 9.55
C ARG A 112 20.74 -14.84 9.52
N ALA A 113 20.95 -16.11 9.22
CA ALA A 113 22.29 -16.69 9.13
C ALA A 113 23.06 -16.27 7.86
N ARG A 114 22.36 -16.04 6.75
CA ARG A 114 22.96 -15.73 5.44
C ARG A 114 23.09 -14.23 5.12
N THR A 115 22.44 -13.36 5.88
CA THR A 115 22.42 -11.91 5.62
C THR A 115 22.92 -11.12 6.82
N ASN A 116 23.30 -9.85 6.61
CA ASN A 116 23.60 -8.95 7.71
C ASN A 116 22.30 -8.45 8.37
N GLU A 117 22.41 -7.84 9.56
CA GLU A 117 21.26 -7.39 10.33
C GLU A 117 20.35 -6.40 9.58
N ARG A 118 20.94 -5.50 8.80
CA ARG A 118 20.18 -4.52 8.01
C ARG A 118 19.38 -5.19 6.90
N ASP A 119 20.03 -6.05 6.11
CA ASP A 119 19.37 -6.75 5.02
C ASP A 119 18.28 -7.70 5.57
N PHE A 120 18.55 -8.38 6.68
CA PHE A 120 17.55 -9.18 7.38
C PHE A 120 16.34 -8.34 7.81
N ALA A 121 16.56 -7.12 8.32
CA ALA A 121 15.50 -6.19 8.69
C ALA A 121 14.62 -5.79 7.50
N GLU A 122 15.25 -5.46 6.37
CA GLU A 122 14.58 -5.03 5.15
C GLU A 122 13.78 -6.19 4.53
N LEU A 123 14.39 -7.37 4.41
CA LEU A 123 13.73 -8.59 3.91
C LEU A 123 12.58 -9.03 4.82
N GLY A 124 12.78 -8.99 6.14
CA GLY A 124 11.77 -9.31 7.13
C GLY A 124 10.54 -8.39 7.06
N ALA A 125 10.76 -7.07 6.95
CA ALA A 125 9.67 -6.12 6.81
C ALA A 125 8.89 -6.32 5.48
N ALA A 126 9.58 -6.59 4.38
CA ALA A 126 8.92 -6.93 3.12
C ALA A 126 8.09 -8.22 3.24
N MET A 127 8.62 -9.22 3.94
CA MET A 127 7.93 -10.49 4.19
C MET A 127 6.65 -10.29 5.03
N VAL A 128 6.66 -9.41 6.04
CA VAL A 128 5.45 -9.04 6.81
C VAL A 128 4.38 -8.44 5.88
N ALA A 129 4.76 -7.48 5.04
CA ALA A 129 3.82 -6.84 4.12
C ALA A 129 3.19 -7.86 3.15
N LEU A 130 4.01 -8.79 2.63
CA LEU A 130 3.53 -9.85 1.75
C LEU A 130 2.67 -10.88 2.49
N ALA A 131 3.00 -11.23 3.73
CA ALA A 131 2.16 -12.09 4.56
C ALA A 131 0.78 -11.46 4.84
N GLY A 132 0.72 -10.13 5.01
CA GLY A 132 -0.54 -9.39 5.12
C GLY A 132 -1.38 -9.39 3.83
N ALA A 133 -0.74 -9.54 2.66
CA ALA A 133 -1.41 -9.67 1.37
C ALA A 133 -1.91 -11.10 1.08
N ASP A 134 -1.62 -12.09 1.94
CA ASP A 134 -2.04 -13.48 1.73
C ASP A 134 -3.56 -13.64 1.84
N LYS A 135 -4.19 -13.87 0.68
CA LYS A 135 -5.63 -14.15 0.58
C LYS A 135 -6.08 -15.43 1.28
N ARG A 136 -5.16 -16.36 1.56
CA ARG A 136 -5.48 -17.62 2.27
C ARG A 136 -5.68 -17.42 3.78
N GLN A 137 -5.45 -16.20 4.30
CA GLN A 137 -5.68 -15.83 5.70
C GLN A 137 -5.01 -16.78 6.71
N ARG A 138 -3.85 -17.33 6.38
CA ARG A 138 -3.08 -18.26 7.23
C ARG A 138 -2.46 -17.58 8.46
N ARG A 139 -2.66 -16.27 8.63
CA ARG A 139 -2.14 -15.43 9.73
C ARG A 139 -0.63 -15.52 9.91
N LEU A 140 0.08 -15.71 8.80
CA LEU A 140 1.54 -15.87 8.79
C LEU A 140 2.29 -14.57 9.13
N ALA A 141 1.62 -13.41 9.05
CA ALA A 141 2.20 -12.13 9.46
C ALA A 141 2.61 -12.15 10.95
N ASP A 142 1.82 -12.78 11.82
CA ASP A 142 2.11 -12.88 13.25
C ASP A 142 3.36 -13.72 13.51
N VAL A 143 3.54 -14.80 12.74
CA VAL A 143 4.74 -15.65 12.80
C VAL A 143 5.98 -14.84 12.45
N VAL A 144 5.95 -14.16 11.30
CA VAL A 144 7.06 -13.32 10.83
C VAL A 144 7.35 -12.22 11.86
N HIS A 145 6.32 -11.56 12.39
CA HIS A 145 6.48 -10.54 13.44
C HIS A 145 7.14 -11.09 14.70
N SER A 146 6.78 -12.29 15.13
CA SER A 146 7.35 -12.90 16.34
C SER A 146 8.84 -13.23 16.20
N CYS A 147 9.27 -13.54 14.98
CA CYS A 147 10.65 -13.82 14.64
C CYS A 147 11.50 -12.55 14.45
N LEU A 148 10.90 -11.40 14.16
CA LEU A 148 11.62 -10.14 14.01
C LEU A 148 11.72 -9.42 15.35
N SER A 149 12.92 -8.98 15.75
CA SER A 149 13.03 -8.18 16.96
C SER A 149 12.31 -6.84 16.77
N ARG A 150 11.64 -6.35 17.81
CA ARG A 150 10.87 -5.10 17.76
C ARG A 150 11.74 -3.91 17.33
N GLU A 151 13.01 -3.91 17.73
CA GLU A 151 14.00 -2.89 17.39
C GLU A 151 14.34 -2.90 15.88
N ILE A 152 14.51 -4.09 15.29
CA ILE A 152 14.79 -4.27 13.87
C ILE A 152 13.61 -3.79 13.01
N VAL A 153 12.37 -4.11 13.40
CA VAL A 153 11.17 -3.63 12.69
C VAL A 153 11.00 -2.12 12.83
N MET A 154 11.24 -1.57 14.03
CA MET A 154 11.18 -0.12 14.26
C MET A 154 12.27 0.66 13.54
N GLN A 155 13.40 0.02 13.19
CA GLN A 155 14.43 0.67 12.40
C GLN A 155 14.05 0.81 10.92
N ASN A 156 13.13 -0.01 10.41
CA ASN A 156 12.70 0.04 9.02
C ASN A 156 11.92 1.33 8.70
N ARG A 157 12.36 2.06 7.68
CA ARG A 157 11.78 3.33 7.25
C ARG A 157 10.30 3.21 6.86
N ILE A 158 9.92 2.16 6.13
CA ILE A 158 8.55 1.92 5.65
C ILE A 158 7.61 1.69 6.85
N TYR A 159 8.08 0.95 7.86
CA TYR A 159 7.30 0.73 9.08
C TYR A 159 7.10 2.03 9.89
N ARG A 160 8.13 2.89 9.99
CA ARG A 160 8.00 4.18 10.68
C ARG A 160 7.03 5.11 9.97
N GLU A 161 7.13 5.23 8.65
CA GLU A 161 6.24 6.05 7.84
C GLU A 161 4.80 5.52 7.92
N GLY A 162 4.60 4.20 7.78
CA GLY A 162 3.28 3.57 7.94
C GLY A 162 2.68 3.75 9.33
N LYS A 163 3.49 3.64 10.39
CA LYS A 163 3.03 3.88 11.77
C LYS A 163 2.69 5.34 12.01
N ALA A 164 3.47 6.28 11.47
CA ALA A 164 3.19 7.70 11.58
C ALA A 164 1.87 8.07 10.89
N MET A 165 1.68 7.63 9.64
CA MET A 165 0.42 7.82 8.91
C MET A 165 -0.76 7.16 9.63
N GLY A 166 -0.60 5.94 10.16
CA GLY A 166 -1.67 5.27 10.90
C GLY A 166 -2.04 5.94 12.22
N ILE A 167 -1.09 6.56 12.92
CA ILE A 167 -1.37 7.36 14.11
C ILE A 167 -2.12 8.64 13.71
N GLU A 168 -1.68 9.32 12.67
CA GLU A 168 -2.33 10.53 12.16
C GLU A 168 -3.77 10.24 11.73
N GLU A 169 -4.00 9.20 10.93
CA GLU A 169 -5.34 8.76 10.54
C GLU A 169 -6.20 8.36 11.74
N GLY A 170 -5.62 7.65 12.72
CA GLY A 170 -6.32 7.24 13.94
C GLY A 170 -6.74 8.43 14.81
N VAL A 171 -5.90 9.47 14.91
CA VAL A 171 -6.22 10.72 15.60
C VAL A 171 -7.35 11.45 14.88
N VAL A 172 -7.28 11.59 13.56
CA VAL A 172 -8.32 12.24 12.75
C VAL A 172 -9.64 11.48 12.85
N GLN A 173 -9.64 10.14 12.77
CA GLN A 173 -10.85 9.34 12.92
C GLN A 173 -11.45 9.45 14.33
N GLY A 174 -10.61 9.47 15.37
CA GLY A 174 -11.06 9.67 16.74
C GLY A 174 -11.70 11.04 16.95
N GLN A 175 -11.08 12.10 16.41
CA GLN A 175 -11.61 13.46 16.45
C GLN A 175 -12.91 13.59 15.64
N LEU A 176 -12.95 13.02 14.42
CA LEU A 176 -14.14 12.99 13.58
C LEU A 176 -15.32 12.35 14.30
N ALA A 177 -15.12 11.23 14.98
CA ALA A 177 -16.19 10.57 15.73
C ALA A 177 -16.74 11.44 16.88
N VAL A 178 -15.89 12.25 17.52
CA VAL A 178 -16.30 13.18 18.58
C VAL A 178 -17.06 14.37 18.00
N PHE A 179 -16.49 15.04 16.99
CA PHE A 179 -17.08 16.22 16.39
C PHE A 179 -18.35 15.92 15.60
N ALA A 180 -18.41 14.78 14.89
CA ALA A 180 -19.62 14.34 14.22
C ALA A 180 -20.79 14.25 15.20
N ARG A 181 -20.62 13.62 16.37
CA ARG A 181 -21.69 13.55 17.40
C ARG A 181 -22.13 14.92 17.90
N GLN A 182 -21.21 15.87 18.04
CA GLN A 182 -21.55 17.23 18.48
C GLN A 182 -22.35 17.98 17.42
N VAL A 183 -21.92 17.89 16.16
CA VAL A 183 -22.62 18.46 15.01
C VAL A 183 -24.00 17.83 14.84
N GLU A 184 -24.13 16.50 14.91
CA GLU A 184 -25.41 15.78 14.84
C GLU A 184 -26.39 16.25 15.92
N ARG A 185 -25.89 16.48 17.14
CA ARG A 185 -26.70 17.03 18.24
C ARG A 185 -27.17 18.46 17.94
N ARG A 186 -26.30 19.32 17.40
CA ARG A 186 -26.67 20.71 17.03
C ARG A 186 -27.65 20.77 15.86
N LEU A 187 -27.48 19.89 14.87
CA LEU A 187 -28.34 19.82 13.69
C LEU A 187 -29.61 18.98 13.93
N ARG A 188 -29.67 18.24 15.06
CA ARG A 188 -30.76 17.32 15.43
C ARG A 188 -31.05 16.27 14.37
N ARG A 189 -30.02 15.83 13.65
CA ARG A 189 -30.09 14.77 12.65
C ARG A 189 -28.71 14.11 12.50
N PRO A 190 -28.66 12.84 12.04
CA PRO A 190 -27.39 12.22 11.68
C PRO A 190 -26.73 12.94 10.50
N LEU A 191 -25.40 12.91 10.46
CA LEU A 191 -24.64 13.38 9.30
C LEU A 191 -24.70 12.34 8.18
N ARG A 192 -24.83 12.82 6.95
CA ARG A 192 -24.71 11.99 5.76
C ARG A 192 -23.24 11.68 5.47
N THR A 193 -22.98 10.67 4.64
CA THR A 193 -21.61 10.24 4.29
C THR A 193 -20.80 11.38 3.67
N ASP A 194 -21.38 12.16 2.76
CA ASP A 194 -20.75 13.34 2.15
C ASP A 194 -20.41 14.43 3.19
N GLU A 195 -21.24 14.59 4.21
CA GLU A 195 -21.03 15.56 5.29
C GLU A 195 -19.96 15.09 6.29
N GLN A 196 -19.87 13.79 6.52
CA GLN A 196 -18.79 13.19 7.32
C GLN A 196 -17.44 13.31 6.62
N GLU A 197 -17.41 13.11 5.30
CA GLU A 197 -16.21 13.29 4.47
C GLU A 197 -15.72 14.74 4.50
N GLN A 198 -16.63 15.71 4.39
CA GLN A 198 -16.27 17.14 4.48
C GLN A 198 -15.77 17.53 5.87
N LEU A 199 -16.42 17.05 6.93
CA LEU A 199 -15.96 17.30 8.28
C LEU A 199 -14.57 16.68 8.52
N ALA A 200 -14.31 15.49 7.98
CA ALA A 200 -12.99 14.87 8.03
C ALA A 200 -11.93 15.69 7.28
N GLU A 201 -12.30 16.28 6.16
CA GLU A 201 -11.41 17.15 5.38
C GLU A 201 -11.07 18.44 6.15
N HIS A 202 -12.06 19.09 6.76
CA HIS A 202 -11.81 20.26 7.62
C HIS A 202 -10.90 19.92 8.81
N LEU A 203 -11.04 18.74 9.41
CA LEU A 203 -10.13 18.29 10.47
C LEU A 203 -8.69 18.10 9.99
N ARG A 204 -8.50 17.64 8.75
CA ARG A 204 -7.15 17.50 8.16
C ARG A 204 -6.53 18.84 7.78
N VAL A 205 -7.32 19.74 7.19
CA VAL A 205 -6.82 20.99 6.59
C VAL A 205 -6.74 22.12 7.61
N ASP A 206 -7.80 22.33 8.39
CA ASP A 206 -7.94 23.49 9.28
C ASP A 206 -7.56 23.13 10.73
N GLY A 207 -7.59 21.84 11.07
CA GLY A 207 -7.23 21.32 12.38
C GLY A 207 -8.40 21.28 13.38
N PRO A 208 -8.24 20.54 14.50
CA PRO A 208 -9.32 20.27 15.44
C PRO A 208 -9.80 21.51 16.20
N ASP A 209 -8.92 22.48 16.46
CA ASP A 209 -9.27 23.68 17.22
C ASP A 209 -10.21 24.59 16.43
N VAL A 210 -9.92 24.81 15.14
CA VAL A 210 -10.76 25.61 14.23
C VAL A 210 -12.13 24.95 14.04
N VAL A 211 -12.17 23.62 13.91
CA VAL A 211 -13.43 22.87 13.82
C VAL A 211 -14.22 22.95 15.12
N ALA A 212 -13.57 22.87 16.28
CA ALA A 212 -14.22 23.01 17.58
C ALA A 212 -14.83 24.41 17.74
N ASP A 213 -14.07 25.46 17.46
CA ASP A 213 -14.54 26.85 17.54
C ASP A 213 -15.76 27.06 16.63
N ALA A 214 -15.70 26.57 15.39
CA ALA A 214 -16.84 26.62 14.47
C ALA A 214 -18.08 25.90 15.02
N ILE A 215 -17.92 24.74 15.69
CA ILE A 215 -19.02 23.99 16.31
C ILE A 215 -19.63 24.75 17.48
N PHE A 216 -18.84 25.47 18.28
CA PHE A 216 -19.33 26.24 19.42
C PHE A 216 -19.94 27.58 19.00
N ASP A 217 -19.28 28.32 18.13
CA ASP A 217 -19.57 29.72 17.87
C ASP A 217 -20.62 29.95 16.77
N LEU A 218 -20.77 29.01 15.83
CA LEU A 218 -21.69 29.18 14.71
C LEU A 218 -23.10 28.67 15.01
N GLU A 219 -24.10 29.40 14.50
CA GLU A 219 -25.48 28.94 14.48
C GLU A 219 -25.69 27.78 13.50
N SER A 220 -26.70 26.93 13.71
CA SER A 220 -26.84 25.65 12.99
C SER A 220 -26.82 25.76 11.46
N ARG A 221 -27.32 26.87 10.89
CA ARG A 221 -27.31 27.12 9.45
C ARG A 221 -25.92 27.54 8.92
N GLU A 222 -25.19 28.30 9.72
CA GLU A 222 -23.83 28.77 9.40
C GLU A 222 -22.82 27.66 9.61
N LEU A 223 -22.99 26.86 10.66
CA LEU A 223 -22.26 25.63 10.91
C LEU A 223 -22.33 24.68 9.71
N TRP A 224 -23.54 24.43 9.20
CA TRP A 224 -23.71 23.58 8.02
C TRP A 224 -23.01 24.16 6.79
N ARG A 225 -23.12 25.47 6.55
CA ARG A 225 -22.44 26.13 5.42
C ARG A 225 -20.92 26.12 5.54
N SER A 226 -20.40 26.22 6.75
CA SER A 226 -18.97 26.35 7.01
C SER A 226 -18.25 25.00 6.94
N LEU A 227 -18.84 23.94 7.52
CA LEU A 227 -18.15 22.66 7.69
C LEU A 227 -18.69 21.52 6.82
N LEU A 228 -19.91 21.63 6.30
CA LEU A 228 -20.64 20.49 5.68
C LEU A 228 -21.21 20.78 4.30
N ALA A 229 -21.14 22.04 3.83
CA ALA A 229 -21.59 22.40 2.51
C ALA A 229 -20.48 22.15 1.49
N PRO A 230 -20.78 21.47 0.36
CA PRO A 230 -19.79 21.14 -0.64
C PRO A 230 -19.02 22.39 -1.08
N ARG A 231 -17.70 22.39 -0.87
CA ARG A 231 -16.83 23.46 -1.32
C ARG A 231 -17.03 23.61 -2.82
N THR A 232 -17.43 24.81 -3.24
CA THR A 232 -17.54 25.12 -4.67
C THR A 232 -16.11 25.12 -5.23
N PRO A 233 -15.80 24.35 -6.28
CA PRO A 233 -14.45 24.33 -6.82
C PRO A 233 -14.08 25.74 -7.28
N THR A 234 -13.08 26.32 -6.63
CA THR A 234 -12.45 27.56 -7.07
C THR A 234 -11.85 27.31 -8.45
N GLN A 235 -12.31 28.04 -9.47
CA GLN A 235 -11.72 28.04 -10.81
C GLN A 235 -10.32 28.65 -10.79
#